data_AF-A0A8T6SB84-F1
#
_entry.id   AF-A0A8T6SB84-F1
#
_cell.length_a   1.000
_cell.length_b   1.000
_cell.length_c   1.000
_cell.angle_alpha   90.00
_cell.angle_beta   90.00
_cell.angle_gamma   90.00
#
_symmetry.space_group_name_H-M   'P 1'
#
loop_
_entity.id
_entity.type
_entity.pdbx_description
1 polymer ?
#
loop_
_entity_poly.entity_id
_entity_poly.type
_entity_poly.pdbx_seq_one_letter_code
_entity_poly.pdbx_strand_id
1 'polypeptide(L)' 'GVRVVGKITFDPAVTEAIVYGKTVVEYAPQSVVAKEIAEIWKETLSGLENVRS' A
#
# COMPACT_ATOMS: atom_id res chain seq x y z
N GLY A 1 -4.83 19.38 11.21
CA GLY A 1 -5.40 18.03 11.14
C GLY A 1 -4.50 17.14 10.29
N VAL A 2 -4.63 15.82 10.38
CA VAL A 2 -3.84 14.87 9.57
C VAL A 2 -4.70 14.36 8.41
N ARG A 3 -4.17 14.38 7.18
CA ARG A 3 -4.86 13.90 5.99
C ARG A 3 -4.77 12.38 5.89
N VAL A 4 -5.90 11.72 5.61
CA VAL A 4 -5.94 10.30 5.28
C VAL A 4 -5.66 10.14 3.78
N VAL A 5 -4.69 9.32 3.42
CA VAL A 5 -4.21 9.11 2.04
C VAL A 5 -4.73 7.83 1.39
N GLY A 6 -5.50 7.02 2.13
CA GLY A 6 -6.11 5.82 1.58
C GLY A 6 -6.71 4.90 2.65
N LYS A 7 -7.40 3.86 2.19
CA LYS A 7 -7.97 2.80 3.02
C LYS A 7 -7.75 1.48 2.30
N ILE A 8 -7.08 0.55 2.97
CA ILE A 8 -6.80 -0.78 2.42
C ILE A 8 -7.93 -1.72 2.83
N THR A 9 -8.44 -2.49 1.87
CA THR A 9 -9.46 -3.52 2.13
C THR A 9 -8.84 -4.81 2.69
N PHE A 10 -9.61 -5.58 3.47
CA PHE A 10 -9.13 -6.87 3.96
C PHE A 10 -9.05 -7.87 2.79
N ASP A 11 -7.92 -8.55 2.67
CA ASP A 11 -7.66 -9.58 1.65
C ASP A 11 -6.90 -10.76 2.30
N PRO A 12 -7.38 -12.01 2.18
CA PRO A 12 -6.70 -13.19 2.69
C PRO A 12 -5.24 -13.33 2.21
N ALA A 13 -4.91 -12.81 1.02
CA ALA A 13 -3.55 -12.81 0.48
C ALA A 13 -2.54 -12.12 1.40
N VAL A 14 -2.98 -11.17 2.23
CA VAL A 14 -2.13 -10.53 3.25
C VAL A 14 -1.73 -11.53 4.33
N THR A 15 -2.68 -12.36 4.78
CA THR A 15 -2.42 -13.38 5.82
C THR A 15 -1.52 -14.47 5.27
N GLU A 16 -1.76 -14.92 4.03
CA GLU A 16 -0.88 -15.89 3.36
C GLU A 16 0.54 -15.35 3.22
N ALA A 17 0.70 -14.09 2.77
CA ALA A 17 2.01 -13.47 2.62
C ALA A 17 2.81 -13.49 3.95
N ILE A 18 2.14 -13.26 5.09
CA ILE A 18 2.75 -13.36 6.42
C ILE A 18 3.27 -14.79 6.69
N VAL A 19 2.48 -15.82 6.38
CA VAL A 19 2.90 -17.23 6.56
C VAL A 19 4.13 -17.56 5.72
N TYR A 20 4.22 -17.01 4.51
CA TYR A 20 5.36 -17.17 3.62
C TYR A 20 6.55 -16.24 3.94
N GLY A 21 6.43 -15.37 4.95
CA GLY A 21 7.47 -14.41 5.33
C GLY A 21 7.77 -13.36 4.25
N LYS A 22 6.77 -13.00 3.44
CA LYS A 22 6.86 -12.01 2.36
C LYS A 22 5.90 -10.86 2.61
N THR A 23 6.18 -9.69 2.03
CA THR A 23 5.17 -8.64 1.94
C THR A 23 4.09 -9.02 0.92
N VAL A 24 2.88 -8.49 1.06
CA VAL A 24 1.80 -8.78 0.10
C VAL A 24 2.11 -8.29 -1.31
N VAL A 25 2.91 -7.23 -1.45
CA VAL A 25 3.36 -6.71 -2.76
C VAL A 25 4.35 -7.65 -3.45
N GLU A 26 5.13 -8.43 -2.70
CA GLU A 26 6.04 -9.45 -3.24
C GLU A 26 5.33 -10.78 -3.48
N TYR A 27 4.44 -11.19 -2.57
CA TYR A 27 3.73 -12.46 -2.62
C TYR A 27 2.62 -12.47 -3.68
N ALA A 28 1.80 -11.41 -3.72
CA ALA A 28 0.65 -11.28 -4.60
C ALA A 28 0.63 -9.91 -5.28
N PRO A 29 1.58 -9.62 -6.20
CA PRO A 29 1.75 -8.30 -6.83
C PRO A 29 0.53 -7.84 -7.65
N GLN A 30 -0.34 -8.78 -8.05
CA GLN A 30 -1.55 -8.48 -8.82
C GLN A 30 -2.81 -8.33 -7.96
N SER A 31 -2.70 -8.55 -6.65
CA SER A 31 -3.82 -8.40 -5.69
C SER A 31 -4.32 -6.95 -5.65
N VAL A 32 -5.58 -6.80 -5.24
CA VAL A 32 -6.17 -5.47 -5.05
C VAL A 32 -5.40 -4.70 -3.98
N VAL A 33 -5.06 -5.35 -2.87
CA VAL A 33 -4.28 -4.74 -1.78
C VAL A 33 -2.89 -4.28 -2.24
N ALA A 34 -2.18 -5.07 -3.05
CA ALA A 34 -0.88 -4.64 -3.58
C ALA A 34 -0.99 -3.37 -4.43
N LYS A 35 -2.05 -3.26 -5.24
CA LYS A 35 -2.33 -2.07 -6.05
C LYS A 35 -2.73 -0.87 -5.19
N GLU A 36 -3.59 -1.06 -4.18
CA GLU A 36 -3.98 -0.01 -3.23
C GLU A 36 -2.76 0.54 -2.48
N ILE A 37 -1.85 -0.32 -2.01
CA ILE A 37 -0.60 0.09 -1.35
C ILE A 37 0.27 0.91 -2.31
N ALA A 38 0.40 0.49 -3.58
CA ALA A 38 1.19 1.21 -4.57
C ALA A 38 0.63 2.62 -4.84
N GLU A 39 -0.69 2.78 -4.94
CA GLU A 39 -1.33 4.09 -5.10
C GLU A 39 -1.14 4.99 -3.87
N ILE A 40 -1.29 4.44 -2.66
CA ILE A 40 -1.04 5.20 -1.41
C ILE A 40 0.39 5.73 -1.37
N TRP A 41 1.38 4.93 -1.81
CA TRP A 41 2.77 5.37 -1.87
C TRP A 41 2.99 6.49 -2.87
N LYS A 42 2.40 6.41 -4.07
CA LYS A 42 2.47 7.49 -5.07
C LYS A 42 1.92 8.79 -4.50
N GLU A 43 0.76 8.73 -3.85
CA GLU A 43 0.13 9.90 -3.27
C GLU A 43 0.95 10.49 -2.10
N THR A 44 1.53 9.63 -1.28
CA THR A 44 2.41 10.04 -0.19
C THR A 44 3.65 10.76 -0.73
N LEU A 45 4.27 10.23 -1.79
CA LEU A 45 5.43 10.85 -2.44
C LEU A 45 5.09 12.20 -3.06
N SER A 46 3.99 12.31 -3.81
CA SER A 46 3.54 13.60 -4.35
C SER A 46 3.24 14.61 -3.25
N GLY A 47 2.67 14.18 -2.13
CA GLY A 47 2.47 15.03 -0.96
C GLY A 47 3.78 15.58 -0.38
N LEU A 48 4.85 14.78 -0.37
CA LEU A 48 6.16 15.20 0.12
C LEU A 48 6.88 16.15 -0.84
N GLU A 49 6.74 15.96 -2.15
CA GLU A 49 7.32 16.86 -3.16
C GLU A 49 6.72 18.26 -3.05
N ASN A 50 5.40 18.36 -2.88
CA ASN A 50 4.69 19.63 -2.71
C ASN A 50 5.07 20.39 -1.43
N VAL A 51 5.62 19.71 -0.42
CA VAL A 51 6.10 20.34 0.84
C VAL A 51 7.53 20.85 0.70
N ARG A 52 8.32 20.30 -0.24
CA ARG A 52 9.73 20.67 -0.44
C ARG A 52 9.91 21.83 -1.43
N SER A 53 8.88 22.14 -2.22
CA SER A 53 8.77 23.27 -3.14
C SER A 53 8.17 24.50 -2.47
#